data_AF-A0A3M2L4I4-F1
#
_entry.id   AF-A0A3M2L4I4-F1
#
_cell.length_a   1.000
_cell.length_b   1.000
_cell.length_c   1.000
_cell.angle_alpha   90.00
_cell.angle_beta   90.00
_cell.angle_gamma   90.00
#
_symmetry.space_group_name_H-M   'P 1'
#
loop_
_entity.id
_entity.type
_entity.pdbx_description
1 polymer ?
#
loop_
_entity_poly.entity_id
_entity_poly.type
_entity_poly.pdbx_seq_one_letter_code
_entity_poly.pdbx_strand_id
1 'polypeptide(L)'
;MQRRKRLRLNVGPRLPVAAPSTVTGRTVRRAPGPSGKEDHMKYVVPAKRSSNRVPDKNFRPFANGLSLLDILVTKLTAIADDPSDVYLSSEEESTREVADKYGASFLSRERHLTENTYPFQSVVNQVCAQLPGDDDVMWCHATDPLFDDHAAVVKAWESRDPAAGADSIVTVYPIRDYLLDPNFNPMGFGFGRWHKPSQQLPTYYMLGFTCSIMTREVATTIGLVGARPMWHEATNMTVDIDTQAEFDFAGKLYELTMAERESNAGA
;
A
#
# COMPACT_ATOMS: atom_id res chain seq x y z
N MET A 1 36.59 42.93 -27.82
CA MET A 1 35.67 43.10 -26.68
C MET A 1 34.70 41.90 -26.66
N GLN A 2 34.82 41.07 -25.63
CA GLN A 2 34.00 39.90 -25.22
C GLN A 2 33.53 38.85 -26.25
N ARG A 3 34.24 37.71 -26.28
CA ARG A 3 33.83 36.44 -26.92
C ARG A 3 32.76 35.73 -26.06
N ARG A 4 31.60 35.41 -26.64
CA ARG A 4 30.55 34.58 -26.01
C ARG A 4 31.01 33.11 -25.94
N LYS A 5 31.24 32.59 -24.73
CA LYS A 5 31.40 31.14 -24.48
C LYS A 5 30.03 30.46 -24.67
N ARG A 6 29.90 29.56 -25.66
CA ARG A 6 28.77 28.61 -25.72
C ARG A 6 28.99 27.54 -24.66
N LEU A 7 28.11 27.46 -23.68
CA LEU A 7 28.05 26.36 -22.73
C LEU A 7 27.50 25.13 -23.50
N ARG A 8 28.32 24.11 -23.71
CA ARG A 8 27.84 22.79 -24.19
C ARG A 8 27.33 22.03 -22.97
N LEU A 9 26.03 21.77 -22.90
CA LEU A 9 25.46 20.82 -21.95
C LEU A 9 25.95 19.42 -22.34
N ASN A 10 26.73 18.81 -21.45
CA ASN A 10 27.20 17.44 -21.58
C ASN A 10 26.04 16.51 -21.21
N VAL A 11 25.38 15.94 -22.20
CA VAL A 11 24.32 14.95 -21.99
C VAL A 11 25.02 13.61 -21.78
N GLY A 12 25.02 13.10 -20.55
CA GLY A 12 25.53 11.77 -20.23
C GLY A 12 24.79 10.67 -21.00
N PRO A 13 25.35 9.45 -21.08
CA PRO A 13 24.77 8.38 -21.87
C PRO A 13 23.37 8.02 -21.34
N ARG A 14 22.40 7.91 -22.25
CA ARG A 14 21.05 7.42 -21.95
C ARG A 14 21.16 5.97 -21.47
N LEU A 15 20.60 5.67 -20.31
CA LEU A 15 20.37 4.28 -19.89
C LEU A 15 19.40 3.62 -20.88
N PRO A 16 19.64 2.35 -21.28
CA PRO A 16 18.76 1.67 -22.22
C PRO A 16 17.40 1.39 -21.57
N VAL A 17 16.34 1.77 -22.27
CA VAL A 17 14.97 1.34 -21.98
C VAL A 17 14.84 -0.12 -22.41
N ALA A 18 14.52 -1.01 -21.47
CA ALA A 18 14.28 -2.42 -21.77
C ALA A 18 13.06 -2.56 -22.68
N ALA A 19 13.23 -3.26 -23.81
CA ALA A 19 12.14 -3.61 -24.72
C ALA A 19 11.36 -4.83 -24.18
N PRO A 20 10.06 -4.96 -24.46
CA PRO A 20 9.26 -6.09 -24.02
C PRO A 20 9.71 -7.37 -24.76
N SER A 21 10.12 -8.39 -24.01
CA SER A 21 10.47 -9.71 -24.53
C SER A 21 9.22 -10.54 -24.81
N THR A 22 9.08 -11.00 -26.05
CA THR A 22 8.12 -12.00 -26.50
C THR A 22 8.49 -13.36 -25.93
N VAL A 23 7.66 -13.91 -25.04
CA VAL A 23 7.82 -15.28 -24.53
C VAL A 23 7.14 -16.24 -25.50
N THR A 24 7.94 -17.01 -26.23
CA THR A 24 7.49 -18.21 -26.94
C THR A 24 7.62 -19.42 -26.02
N GLY A 25 6.58 -20.25 -26.00
CA GLY A 25 6.41 -21.34 -25.05
C GLY A 25 7.50 -22.41 -25.15
N ARG A 26 8.08 -22.73 -23.99
CA ARG A 26 8.69 -24.03 -23.71
C ARG A 26 8.48 -24.36 -22.25
N THR A 27 7.73 -25.43 -22.00
CA THR A 27 7.47 -25.99 -20.68
C THR A 27 8.78 -26.54 -20.11
N VAL A 28 9.49 -25.72 -19.34
CA VAL A 28 10.66 -26.17 -18.57
C VAL A 28 10.16 -26.55 -17.18
N ARG A 29 10.26 -27.85 -16.86
CA ARG A 29 10.00 -28.33 -15.50
C ARG A 29 10.99 -27.67 -14.54
N ARG A 30 10.44 -27.00 -13.52
CA ARG A 30 11.14 -26.28 -12.44
C ARG A 30 12.08 -27.22 -11.71
N ALA A 31 13.37 -26.87 -11.62
CA ALA A 31 14.25 -27.40 -10.61
C ALA A 31 13.93 -26.69 -9.28
N PRO A 32 13.86 -27.39 -8.14
CA PRO A 32 13.58 -26.77 -6.85
C PRO A 32 14.74 -25.86 -6.46
N GLY A 33 14.45 -24.58 -6.20
CA GLY A 33 15.38 -23.64 -5.59
C GLY A 33 15.59 -23.95 -4.10
N PRO A 34 16.63 -23.39 -3.45
CA PRO A 34 17.01 -23.73 -2.10
C PRO A 34 16.11 -23.04 -1.06
N SER A 35 14.88 -23.52 -0.93
CA SER A 35 14.06 -23.65 0.29
C SER A 35 12.61 -23.83 -0.14
N GLY A 36 12.07 -25.04 0.03
CA GLY A 36 10.64 -25.31 -0.14
C GLY A 36 9.80 -24.79 1.02
N LYS A 37 9.96 -23.51 1.39
CA LYS A 37 8.96 -22.82 2.22
C LYS A 37 7.73 -22.61 1.32
N GLU A 38 6.56 -23.06 1.75
CA GLU A 38 5.33 -22.41 1.32
C GLU A 38 5.43 -20.95 1.79
N ASP A 39 5.19 -19.99 0.91
CA ASP A 39 5.25 -18.56 1.24
C ASP A 39 4.03 -18.26 2.13
N HIS A 40 4.12 -18.56 3.42
CA HIS A 40 3.10 -18.15 4.38
C HIS A 40 3.22 -16.65 4.63
N MET A 41 2.06 -15.98 4.74
CA MET A 41 1.94 -14.54 4.87
C MET A 41 1.24 -14.21 6.19
N LYS A 42 1.78 -13.26 6.96
CA LYS A 42 1.05 -12.64 8.07
C LYS A 42 0.55 -11.27 7.65
N TYR A 43 -0.67 -10.93 8.08
CA TYR A 43 -1.30 -9.65 7.78
C TYR A 43 -1.30 -8.81 9.05
N VAL A 44 -0.92 -7.54 8.97
CA VAL A 44 -0.87 -6.63 10.13
C VAL A 44 -1.68 -5.39 9.84
N VAL A 45 -2.60 -5.07 10.75
CA VAL A 45 -3.39 -3.85 10.74
C VAL A 45 -3.08 -3.03 11.99
N PRO A 46 -2.33 -1.91 11.89
CA PRO A 46 -2.14 -1.00 13.02
C PRO A 46 -3.44 -0.22 13.31
N ALA A 47 -4.19 -0.66 14.31
CA ALA A 47 -5.45 -0.08 14.73
C ALA A 47 -5.25 0.90 15.89
N LYS A 48 -4.66 2.06 15.62
CA LYS A 48 -4.53 3.13 16.63
C LYS A 48 -5.91 3.66 17.03
N ARG A 49 -6.20 3.72 18.34
CA ARG A 49 -7.46 4.26 18.86
C ARG A 49 -7.36 5.75 19.18
N SER A 50 -6.19 6.19 19.61
CA SER A 50 -5.83 7.57 19.98
C SER A 50 -5.71 8.55 18.79
N SER A 51 -6.66 8.54 17.86
CA SER A 51 -6.68 9.45 16.69
C SER A 51 -7.17 10.86 17.08
N ASN A 52 -6.30 11.88 16.93
CA ASN A 52 -6.60 13.26 17.33
C ASN A 52 -7.46 14.05 16.34
N ARG A 53 -7.19 13.90 15.03
CA ARG A 53 -7.87 14.68 13.97
C ARG A 53 -9.29 14.18 13.70
N VAL A 54 -9.48 12.86 13.78
CA VAL A 54 -10.76 12.17 13.61
C VAL A 54 -10.90 11.18 14.76
N PRO A 55 -11.66 11.52 15.82
CA PRO A 55 -11.79 10.68 17.01
C PRO A 55 -12.32 9.30 16.68
N ASP A 56 -11.65 8.26 17.19
CA ASP A 56 -12.03 6.85 17.06
C ASP A 56 -12.26 6.38 15.59
N LYS A 57 -11.57 7.00 14.61
CA LYS A 57 -11.83 6.79 13.17
C LYS A 57 -11.84 5.31 12.75
N ASN A 58 -10.98 4.50 13.35
CA ASN A 58 -10.85 3.10 13.00
C ASN A 58 -12.01 2.24 13.53
N PHE A 59 -12.68 2.67 14.61
CA PHE A 59 -13.60 1.82 15.37
C PHE A 59 -15.06 2.29 15.36
N ARG A 60 -15.32 3.55 15.02
CA ARG A 60 -16.69 4.09 14.94
C ARG A 60 -17.36 3.76 13.61
N PRO A 61 -18.71 3.81 13.52
CA PRO A 61 -19.42 3.61 12.26
C PRO A 61 -18.92 4.53 11.16
N PHE A 62 -18.65 3.95 9.99
CA PHE A 62 -18.17 4.63 8.79
C PHE A 62 -19.17 4.48 7.64
N ALA A 63 -19.52 3.24 7.26
CA ALA A 63 -20.47 2.96 6.18
C ALA A 63 -21.27 1.69 6.49
N ASN A 64 -22.59 1.71 6.28
CA ASN A 64 -23.48 0.55 6.52
C ASN A 64 -23.33 -0.11 7.91
N GLY A 65 -23.02 0.69 8.94
CA GLY A 65 -22.80 0.20 10.30
C GLY A 65 -21.43 -0.44 10.55
N LEU A 66 -20.57 -0.57 9.53
CA LEU A 66 -19.19 -1.03 9.65
C LEU A 66 -18.24 0.14 9.93
N SER A 67 -17.21 -0.11 10.73
CA SER A 67 -16.07 0.80 10.90
C SER A 67 -15.02 0.62 9.80
N LEU A 68 -14.02 1.52 9.75
CA LEU A 68 -12.87 1.35 8.85
C LEU A 68 -12.10 0.04 9.13
N LEU A 69 -11.93 -0.30 10.41
CA LEU A 69 -11.26 -1.53 10.81
C LEU A 69 -12.08 -2.76 10.39
N ASP A 70 -13.40 -2.75 10.59
CA ASP A 70 -14.28 -3.84 10.14
C ASP A 70 -14.11 -4.11 8.64
N ILE A 71 -14.10 -3.05 7.83
CA ILE A 71 -13.96 -3.13 6.38
C ILE A 71 -12.63 -3.77 6.02
N LEU A 72 -11.51 -3.27 6.57
CA LEU A 72 -10.19 -3.80 6.22
C LEU A 72 -10.01 -5.25 6.68
N VAL A 73 -10.39 -5.57 7.92
CA VAL A 73 -10.22 -6.92 8.46
C VAL A 73 -11.04 -7.93 7.66
N THR A 74 -12.26 -7.58 7.26
CA THR A 74 -13.08 -8.43 6.38
C THR A 74 -12.37 -8.73 5.06
N LYS A 75 -11.71 -7.74 4.45
CA LYS A 75 -10.97 -7.95 3.18
C LYS A 75 -9.75 -8.86 3.38
N LEU A 76 -9.02 -8.69 4.48
CA LEU A 76 -7.80 -9.45 4.75
C LEU A 76 -8.11 -10.90 5.15
N THR A 77 -9.10 -11.14 6.01
CA THR A 77 -9.48 -12.50 6.40
C THR A 77 -10.11 -13.29 5.25
N ALA A 78 -10.68 -12.62 4.25
CA ALA A 78 -11.17 -13.27 3.04
C ALA A 78 -10.07 -13.76 2.09
N ILE A 79 -8.83 -13.25 2.23
CA ILE A 79 -7.69 -13.63 1.37
C ILE A 79 -6.62 -14.42 2.12
N ALA A 80 -6.61 -14.37 3.46
CA ALA A 80 -5.73 -15.17 4.28
C ALA A 80 -6.14 -16.66 4.25
N ASP A 81 -5.16 -17.56 4.26
CA ASP A 81 -5.41 -19.00 4.38
C ASP A 81 -6.04 -19.36 5.73
N ASP A 82 -5.58 -18.70 6.80
CA ASP A 82 -6.14 -18.79 8.15
C ASP A 82 -6.42 -17.37 8.68
N PRO A 83 -7.66 -17.04 9.09
CA PRO A 83 -7.97 -15.73 9.67
C PRO A 83 -7.09 -15.35 10.87
N SER A 84 -6.59 -16.32 11.63
CA SER A 84 -5.71 -16.08 12.78
C SER A 84 -4.34 -15.51 12.41
N ASP A 85 -3.97 -15.54 11.13
CA ASP A 85 -2.77 -14.89 10.59
C ASP A 85 -2.97 -13.39 10.29
N VAL A 86 -4.18 -12.87 10.52
CA VAL A 86 -4.47 -11.43 10.50
C VAL A 86 -4.33 -10.88 11.92
N TYR A 87 -3.37 -9.97 12.13
CA TYR A 87 -3.04 -9.37 13.41
C TYR A 87 -3.53 -7.93 13.51
N LEU A 88 -4.36 -7.64 14.50
CA LEU A 88 -4.81 -6.28 14.81
C LEU A 88 -3.91 -5.71 15.90
N SER A 89 -3.00 -4.82 15.53
CA SER A 89 -2.03 -4.21 16.45
C SER A 89 -2.58 -2.93 17.07
N SER A 90 -2.76 -2.91 18.40
CA SER A 90 -3.37 -1.76 19.09
C SER A 90 -2.89 -1.61 20.53
N GLU A 91 -2.94 -0.36 21.01
CA GLU A 91 -2.67 0.00 22.40
C GLU A 91 -3.86 -0.22 23.35
N GLU A 92 -5.04 -0.51 22.80
CA GLU A 92 -6.27 -0.68 23.58
C GLU A 92 -6.81 -2.12 23.47
N GLU A 93 -6.97 -2.77 24.63
CA GLU A 93 -7.43 -4.16 24.75
C GLU A 93 -8.81 -4.40 24.13
N SER A 94 -9.67 -3.37 24.07
CA SER A 94 -10.99 -3.44 23.42
C SER A 94 -10.92 -3.83 21.93
N THR A 95 -9.76 -3.65 21.29
CA THR A 95 -9.54 -4.08 19.90
C THR A 95 -9.64 -5.60 19.74
N ARG A 96 -9.43 -6.36 20.84
CA ARG A 96 -9.62 -7.82 20.86
C ARG A 96 -11.03 -8.22 20.46
N GLU A 97 -12.05 -7.45 20.83
CA GLU A 97 -13.44 -7.74 20.46
C GLU A 97 -13.62 -7.77 18.93
N VAL A 98 -12.94 -6.88 18.21
CA VAL A 98 -12.94 -6.86 16.75
C VAL A 98 -12.13 -8.02 16.20
N ALA A 99 -10.98 -8.34 16.78
CA ALA A 99 -10.17 -9.48 16.36
C ALA A 99 -10.97 -10.80 16.46
N ASP A 100 -11.55 -11.06 17.64
CA ASP A 100 -12.35 -12.26 17.94
C ASP A 100 -13.57 -12.37 16.99
N LYS A 101 -14.23 -11.23 16.69
CA LYS A 101 -15.37 -11.18 15.75
C LYS A 101 -15.03 -11.75 14.37
N TYR A 102 -13.80 -11.56 13.89
CA TYR A 102 -13.37 -12.01 12.56
C TYR A 102 -12.44 -13.24 12.59
N GLY A 103 -12.24 -13.85 13.77
CA GLY A 103 -11.27 -14.94 13.94
C GLY A 103 -9.80 -14.49 13.76
N ALA A 104 -9.56 -13.18 13.80
CA ALA A 104 -8.24 -12.58 13.71
C ALA A 104 -7.52 -12.61 15.07
N SER A 105 -6.20 -12.40 15.05
CA SER A 105 -5.36 -12.34 16.24
C SER A 105 -5.24 -10.90 16.75
N PHE A 106 -5.44 -10.69 18.05
CA PHE A 106 -5.10 -9.42 18.68
C PHE A 106 -3.61 -9.37 19.03
N LEU A 107 -2.94 -8.27 18.67
CA LEU A 107 -1.54 -8.02 18.99
C LEU A 107 -1.43 -6.75 19.84
N SER A 108 -1.17 -6.91 21.14
CA SER A 108 -0.98 -5.76 22.02
C SER A 108 0.24 -4.94 21.60
N ARG A 109 0.12 -3.62 21.62
CA ARG A 109 1.20 -2.68 21.28
C ARG A 109 1.35 -1.65 22.38
N GLU A 110 2.58 -1.36 22.77
CA GLU A 110 2.82 -0.32 23.78
C GLU A 110 2.34 1.06 23.30
N ARG A 111 1.74 1.83 24.22
CA ARG A 111 1.16 3.14 23.91
C ARG A 111 2.16 4.14 23.32
N HIS A 112 3.43 4.07 23.70
CA HIS A 112 4.45 4.99 23.17
C HIS A 112 4.66 4.83 21.65
N LEU A 113 4.41 3.63 21.09
CA LEU A 113 4.45 3.35 19.65
C LEU A 113 3.28 3.97 18.87
N THR A 114 2.38 4.67 19.56
CA THR A 114 1.24 5.38 18.96
C THR A 114 1.48 6.88 18.91
N GLU A 115 2.53 7.37 19.56
CA GLU A 115 2.85 8.79 19.60
C GLU A 115 3.33 9.29 18.24
N ASN A 116 2.82 10.43 17.79
CA ASN A 116 3.17 10.99 16.47
C ASN A 116 4.65 11.41 16.37
N THR A 117 5.33 11.56 17.51
CA THR A 117 6.77 11.86 17.61
C THR A 117 7.64 10.62 17.45
N TYR A 118 7.07 9.42 17.58
CA TYR A 118 7.81 8.18 17.45
C TYR A 118 8.02 7.86 15.96
N PRO A 119 9.24 7.47 15.53
CA PRO A 119 9.49 7.16 14.13
C PRO A 119 8.59 6.02 13.64
N PHE A 120 7.83 6.28 12.57
CA PHE A 120 6.86 5.32 12.05
C PHE A 120 7.50 3.97 11.66
N GLN A 121 8.71 3.98 11.08
CA GLN A 121 9.42 2.73 10.75
C GLN A 121 9.71 1.88 11.99
N SER A 122 10.09 2.51 13.10
CA SER A 122 10.31 1.82 14.37
C SER A 122 9.03 1.17 14.91
N VAL A 123 7.85 1.76 14.65
CA VAL A 123 6.55 1.13 14.97
C VAL A 123 6.37 -0.13 14.14
N VAL A 124 6.59 -0.06 12.82
CA VAL A 124 6.50 -1.22 11.93
C VAL A 124 7.45 -2.32 12.41
N ASN A 125 8.72 -1.99 12.66
CA ASN A 125 9.73 -2.95 13.07
C ASN A 125 9.38 -3.67 14.37
N GLN A 126 8.97 -2.92 15.40
CA GLN A 126 8.66 -3.51 16.71
C GLN A 126 7.36 -4.31 16.72
N VAL A 127 6.36 -3.88 15.94
CA VAL A 127 5.14 -4.68 15.78
C VAL A 127 5.45 -5.97 15.03
N CYS A 128 6.21 -5.90 13.93
CA CYS A 128 6.54 -7.08 13.14
C CYS A 128 7.47 -8.05 13.88
N ALA A 129 8.31 -7.57 14.80
CA ALA A 129 9.18 -8.41 15.62
C ALA A 129 8.43 -9.25 16.68
N GLN A 130 7.17 -8.92 16.99
CA GLN A 130 6.34 -9.67 17.94
C GLN A 130 5.58 -10.83 17.30
N LEU A 131 5.48 -10.84 15.97
CA LEU A 131 4.75 -11.89 15.26
C LEU A 131 5.49 -13.23 15.37
N PRO A 132 4.76 -14.35 15.46
CA PRO A 132 5.38 -15.66 15.40
C PRO A 132 5.91 -15.97 14.00
N GLY A 133 6.89 -16.87 13.94
CA GLY A 133 7.43 -17.37 12.67
C GLY A 133 8.39 -16.39 11.99
N ASP A 134 8.68 -16.70 10.74
CA ASP A 134 9.62 -15.96 9.86
C ASP A 134 8.98 -15.73 8.49
N ASP A 135 7.65 -15.60 8.51
CA ASP A 135 6.79 -15.44 7.35
C ASP A 135 6.85 -14.00 6.83
N ASP A 136 6.56 -13.79 5.56
CA ASP A 136 6.48 -12.44 5.00
C ASP A 136 5.29 -11.68 5.63
N VAL A 137 5.36 -10.35 5.61
CA VAL A 137 4.38 -9.50 6.30
C VAL A 137 3.72 -8.54 5.34
N MET A 138 2.39 -8.63 5.26
CA MET A 138 1.53 -7.63 4.63
C MET A 138 1.06 -6.62 5.67
N TRP A 139 1.48 -5.37 5.55
CA TRP A 139 1.06 -4.27 6.40
C TRP A 139 0.02 -3.42 5.68
N CYS A 140 -1.17 -3.26 6.27
CA CYS A 140 -2.30 -2.56 5.66
C CYS A 140 -2.90 -1.53 6.61
N HIS A 141 -3.15 -0.31 6.12
CA HIS A 141 -3.82 0.74 6.89
C HIS A 141 -5.32 0.77 6.57
N ALA A 142 -6.15 0.94 7.60
CA ALA A 142 -7.60 1.07 7.45
C ALA A 142 -8.03 2.43 6.86
N THR A 143 -7.09 3.36 6.63
CA THR A 143 -7.37 4.75 6.23
C THR A 143 -7.74 4.91 4.77
N ASP A 144 -7.61 3.86 3.94
CA ASP A 144 -8.00 3.87 2.53
C ASP A 144 -9.01 2.74 2.24
N PRO A 145 -10.27 2.89 2.68
CA PRO A 145 -11.27 1.82 2.66
C PRO A 145 -11.71 1.41 1.25
N LEU A 146 -11.40 2.18 0.22
CA LEU A 146 -11.75 1.90 -1.19
C LEU A 146 -10.75 0.99 -1.89
N PHE A 147 -9.60 0.73 -1.26
CA PHE A 147 -8.60 -0.18 -1.81
C PHE A 147 -9.07 -1.64 -1.72
N ASP A 148 -9.12 -2.33 -2.86
CA ASP A 148 -9.61 -3.70 -3.00
C ASP A 148 -8.58 -4.63 -3.66
N ASP A 149 -7.38 -4.13 -4.00
CA ASP A 149 -6.39 -4.91 -4.74
C ASP A 149 -5.55 -5.83 -3.84
N HIS A 150 -5.90 -6.01 -2.55
CA HIS A 150 -5.12 -6.79 -1.58
C HIS A 150 -4.71 -8.17 -2.11
N ALA A 151 -5.65 -8.95 -2.67
CA ALA A 151 -5.36 -10.25 -3.28
C ALA A 151 -4.43 -10.16 -4.49
N ALA A 152 -4.55 -9.08 -5.28
CA ALA A 152 -3.67 -8.84 -6.43
C ALA A 152 -2.24 -8.51 -5.98
N VAL A 153 -2.07 -7.74 -4.89
CA VAL A 153 -0.75 -7.47 -4.30
C VAL A 153 -0.11 -8.77 -3.81
N VAL A 154 -0.85 -9.62 -3.08
CA VAL A 154 -0.36 -10.94 -2.62
C VAL A 154 0.07 -11.79 -3.81
N LYS A 155 -0.78 -11.93 -4.82
CA LYS A 155 -0.44 -12.69 -6.03
C LYS A 155 0.80 -12.15 -6.76
N ALA A 156 0.93 -10.82 -6.85
CA ALA A 156 2.10 -10.19 -7.46
C ALA A 156 3.38 -10.47 -6.66
N TRP A 157 3.28 -10.49 -5.33
CA TRP A 157 4.38 -10.85 -4.45
C TRP A 157 4.79 -12.32 -4.61
N GLU A 158 3.85 -13.25 -4.54
CA GLU A 158 4.13 -14.69 -4.65
C GLU A 158 4.66 -15.08 -6.05
N SER A 159 4.24 -14.36 -7.09
CA SER A 159 4.71 -14.59 -8.46
C SER A 159 5.98 -13.81 -8.84
N ARG A 160 6.59 -13.07 -7.90
CA ARG A 160 7.81 -12.30 -8.15
C ARG A 160 8.96 -13.20 -8.58
N ASP A 161 9.83 -12.68 -9.44
CA ASP A 161 11.06 -13.37 -9.82
C ASP A 161 12.03 -13.37 -8.62
N PRO A 162 12.37 -14.54 -8.03
CA PRO A 162 13.32 -14.59 -6.92
C PRO A 162 14.71 -14.06 -7.30
N ALA A 163 15.09 -14.15 -8.59
CA ALA A 163 16.38 -13.65 -9.07
C ALA A 163 16.45 -12.12 -9.10
N ALA A 164 15.30 -11.43 -9.19
CA ALA A 164 15.23 -9.97 -9.07
C ALA A 164 15.51 -9.50 -7.62
N GLY A 165 15.39 -10.40 -6.64
CA GLY A 165 15.72 -10.14 -5.24
C GLY A 165 14.84 -9.08 -4.59
N ALA A 166 13.61 -8.89 -5.07
CA ALA A 166 12.66 -7.94 -4.50
C ALA A 166 12.39 -8.26 -3.03
N ASP A 167 12.47 -7.24 -2.18
CA ASP A 167 12.41 -7.38 -0.72
C ASP A 167 11.15 -6.74 -0.10
N SER A 168 10.40 -5.98 -0.91
CA SER A 168 9.04 -5.51 -0.64
C SER A 168 8.24 -5.28 -1.93
N ILE A 169 6.91 -5.26 -1.84
CA ILE A 169 6.01 -4.67 -2.85
C ILE A 169 5.13 -3.62 -2.18
N VAL A 170 5.00 -2.46 -2.83
CA VAL A 170 4.35 -1.29 -2.23
C VAL A 170 3.27 -0.75 -3.17
N THR A 171 2.08 -0.50 -2.64
CA THR A 171 0.97 0.09 -3.40
C THR A 171 1.23 1.58 -3.68
N VAL A 172 1.07 1.97 -4.95
CA VAL A 172 1.14 3.35 -5.41
C VAL A 172 -0.04 3.69 -6.30
N TYR A 173 -0.45 4.97 -6.28
CA TYR A 173 -1.57 5.47 -7.08
C TYR A 173 -1.05 6.30 -8.26
N PRO A 174 -1.34 5.90 -9.51
CA PRO A 174 -0.91 6.66 -10.68
C PRO A 174 -1.67 7.99 -10.78
N ILE A 175 -0.93 9.09 -10.87
CA ILE A 175 -1.45 10.44 -11.09
C ILE A 175 -1.03 10.92 -12.49
N ARG A 176 -2.02 11.23 -13.32
CA ARG A 176 -1.83 11.83 -14.65
C ARG A 176 -2.55 13.17 -14.70
N ASP A 177 -1.95 14.17 -14.05
CA ASP A 177 -2.55 15.50 -13.88
C ASP A 177 -1.51 16.63 -14.07
N TYR A 178 -1.99 17.86 -14.18
CA TYR A 178 -1.19 19.08 -14.35
C TYR A 178 -0.62 19.54 -13.01
N LEU A 179 0.40 18.85 -12.52
CA LEU A 179 1.06 19.16 -11.26
C LEU A 179 2.03 20.35 -11.40
N LEU A 180 2.00 21.25 -10.43
CA LEU A 180 2.97 22.34 -10.28
C LEU A 180 3.83 22.12 -9.03
N ASP A 181 5.11 22.50 -9.09
CA ASP A 181 6.01 22.50 -7.94
C ASP A 181 5.69 23.67 -6.95
N PRO A 182 6.36 23.78 -5.79
CA PRO A 182 6.14 24.88 -4.84
C PRO A 182 6.44 26.28 -5.37
N ASN A 183 7.14 26.40 -6.51
CA ASN A 183 7.39 27.67 -7.21
C ASN A 183 6.44 27.87 -8.40
N PHE A 184 5.38 27.07 -8.51
CA PHE A 184 4.39 27.06 -9.58
C PHE A 184 4.93 26.67 -10.97
N ASN A 185 6.06 25.95 -11.03
CA ASN A 185 6.59 25.44 -12.30
C ASN A 185 5.86 24.15 -12.71
N PRO A 186 5.51 23.99 -14.00
CA PRO A 186 4.84 22.79 -14.48
C PRO A 186 5.74 21.56 -14.45
N MET A 187 5.27 20.47 -13.84
CA MET A 187 5.98 19.21 -13.76
C MET A 187 5.67 18.36 -15.00
N GLY A 188 6.57 18.33 -15.97
CA GLY A 188 6.47 17.44 -17.14
C GLY A 188 5.61 17.96 -18.30
N PHE A 189 5.10 19.19 -18.20
CA PHE A 189 4.43 19.95 -19.27
C PHE A 189 4.92 21.41 -19.28
N GLY A 190 4.36 22.27 -20.15
CA GLY A 190 4.60 23.71 -20.13
C GLY A 190 3.34 24.51 -20.44
N PHE A 191 3.37 25.83 -20.26
CA PHE A 191 2.22 26.69 -20.61
C PHE A 191 2.23 27.12 -22.08
N GLY A 192 1.10 27.61 -22.60
CA GLY A 192 1.00 28.12 -23.96
C GLY A 192 1.43 27.08 -25.01
N ARG A 193 2.41 27.43 -25.86
CA ARG A 193 2.87 26.53 -26.95
C ARG A 193 3.55 25.24 -26.47
N TRP A 194 3.91 25.14 -25.19
CA TRP A 194 4.51 23.95 -24.59
C TRP A 194 3.49 23.09 -23.82
N HIS A 195 2.21 23.44 -23.91
CA HIS A 195 1.12 22.65 -23.34
C HIS A 195 1.06 21.26 -23.96
N LYS A 196 0.77 20.28 -23.12
CA LYS A 196 0.54 18.89 -23.50
C LYS A 196 -0.89 18.53 -23.14
N PRO A 197 -1.67 17.90 -24.05
CA PRO A 197 -2.96 17.32 -23.70
C PRO A 197 -2.84 16.32 -22.55
N SER A 198 -3.91 16.12 -21.78
CA SER A 198 -3.91 15.26 -20.59
C SER A 198 -3.49 13.82 -20.89
N GLN A 199 -3.84 13.30 -22.08
CA GLN A 199 -3.46 11.95 -22.53
C GLN A 199 -1.96 11.79 -22.80
N GLN A 200 -1.20 12.88 -22.88
CA GLN A 200 0.25 12.89 -23.13
C GLN A 200 1.06 13.30 -21.89
N LEU A 201 0.40 13.49 -20.74
CA LEU A 201 1.09 13.81 -19.50
C LEU A 201 1.89 12.60 -19.01
N PRO A 202 3.07 12.83 -18.39
CA PRO A 202 3.76 11.77 -17.69
C PRO A 202 2.91 11.25 -16.53
N THR A 203 3.16 10.00 -16.13
CA THR A 203 2.55 9.42 -14.93
C THR A 203 3.47 9.71 -13.75
N TYR A 204 2.91 10.34 -12.71
CA TYR A 204 3.49 10.42 -11.39
C TYR A 204 2.84 9.37 -10.50
N TYR A 205 3.42 9.11 -9.33
CA TYR A 205 2.89 8.11 -8.41
C TYR A 205 2.79 8.71 -7.02
N MET A 206 1.61 8.60 -6.42
CA MET A 206 1.40 8.91 -5.01
C MET A 206 1.62 7.65 -4.19
N LEU A 207 2.48 7.76 -3.19
CA LEU A 207 2.68 6.72 -2.19
C LEU A 207 1.65 6.93 -1.06
N GLY A 208 0.56 6.15 -1.09
CA GLY A 208 -0.53 6.26 -0.11
C GLY A 208 -0.30 5.47 1.18
N PHE A 209 0.78 4.66 1.25
CA PHE A 209 1.04 3.71 2.35
C PHE A 209 -0.11 2.74 2.65
N THR A 210 -1.10 2.62 1.77
CA THR A 210 -2.30 1.79 1.95
C THR A 210 -1.97 0.35 2.29
N CYS A 211 -1.05 -0.24 1.54
CA CYS A 211 -0.68 -1.65 1.63
C CYS A 211 0.78 -1.83 1.20
N SER A 212 1.52 -2.66 1.93
CA SER A 212 2.87 -3.09 1.55
C SER A 212 3.12 -4.51 2.03
N ILE A 213 3.74 -5.34 1.20
CA ILE A 213 4.25 -6.66 1.61
C ILE A 213 5.77 -6.56 1.70
N MET A 214 6.35 -7.11 2.75
CA MET A 214 7.78 -7.10 3.00
C MET A 214 8.24 -8.50 3.38
N THR A 215 9.49 -8.82 3.06
CA THR A 215 10.16 -9.93 3.74
C THR A 215 10.22 -9.70 5.24
N ARG A 216 10.25 -10.77 6.05
CA ARG A 216 10.39 -10.66 7.51
C ARG A 216 11.56 -9.77 7.94
N GLU A 217 12.72 -9.94 7.30
CA GLU A 217 13.92 -9.15 7.55
C GLU A 217 13.66 -7.66 7.33
N VAL A 218 13.10 -7.29 6.17
CA VAL A 218 12.76 -5.89 5.86
C VAL A 218 11.73 -5.34 6.84
N ALA A 219 10.68 -6.09 7.14
CA ALA A 219 9.62 -5.67 8.07
C ALA A 219 10.17 -5.35 9.46
N THR A 220 11.22 -6.05 9.91
CA THR A 220 11.81 -5.90 11.25
C THR A 220 13.02 -4.96 11.32
N THR A 221 13.56 -4.52 10.18
CA THR A 221 14.78 -3.68 10.15
C THR A 221 14.65 -2.36 9.39
N ILE A 222 13.86 -2.31 8.30
CA ILE A 222 13.73 -1.15 7.41
C ILE A 222 12.32 -0.56 7.48
N GLY A 223 11.30 -1.42 7.43
CA GLY A 223 9.88 -1.06 7.41
C GLY A 223 9.27 -1.12 6.00
N LEU A 224 8.24 -0.29 5.72
CA LEU A 224 7.29 -0.53 4.62
C LEU A 224 7.88 -0.56 3.21
N VAL A 225 9.00 0.12 2.99
CA VAL A 225 9.66 0.21 1.69
C VAL A 225 11.07 -0.35 1.84
N GLY A 226 11.29 -1.54 1.31
CA GLY A 226 12.58 -2.22 1.33
C GLY A 226 13.63 -1.54 0.44
N ALA A 227 14.82 -2.11 0.39
CA ALA A 227 15.92 -1.59 -0.42
C ALA A 227 15.73 -1.88 -1.92
N ARG A 228 14.89 -2.87 -2.28
CA ARG A 228 14.59 -3.28 -3.64
C ARG A 228 13.08 -3.46 -3.81
N PRO A 229 12.30 -2.36 -3.77
CA PRO A 229 10.85 -2.45 -3.84
C PRO A 229 10.38 -2.76 -5.26
N MET A 230 9.37 -3.62 -5.35
CA MET A 230 8.41 -3.66 -6.45
C MET A 230 7.27 -2.68 -6.17
N TRP A 231 6.56 -2.27 -7.21
CA TRP A 231 5.45 -1.33 -7.12
C TRP A 231 4.17 -1.97 -7.65
N HIS A 232 3.10 -1.91 -6.88
CA HIS A 232 1.76 -2.28 -7.32
C HIS A 232 1.00 -1.00 -7.68
N GLU A 233 0.70 -0.80 -8.96
CA GLU A 233 -0.15 0.32 -9.38
C GLU A 233 -1.61 0.01 -9.07
N ALA A 234 -2.18 0.70 -8.09
CA ALA A 234 -3.59 0.54 -7.75
C ALA A 234 -4.49 1.03 -8.89
N THR A 235 -5.55 0.27 -9.17
CA THR A 235 -6.54 0.65 -10.19
C THR A 235 -7.73 1.43 -9.62
N ASN A 236 -7.85 1.48 -8.30
CA ASN A 236 -9.02 2.00 -7.62
C ASN A 236 -8.84 3.47 -7.25
N MET A 237 -9.95 4.16 -7.03
CA MET A 237 -9.93 5.47 -6.39
C MET A 237 -9.44 5.33 -4.95
N THR A 238 -8.70 6.33 -4.48
CA THR A 238 -8.19 6.39 -3.10
C THR A 238 -8.66 7.66 -2.43
N VAL A 239 -8.97 7.53 -1.13
CA VAL A 239 -9.16 8.65 -0.23
C VAL A 239 -8.46 8.28 1.06
N ASP A 240 -7.27 8.85 1.30
CA ASP A 240 -6.53 8.65 2.54
C ASP A 240 -7.16 9.50 3.66
N ILE A 241 -7.86 8.83 4.58
CA ILE A 241 -8.68 9.50 5.58
C ILE A 241 -7.82 10.07 6.72
N ASP A 242 -7.71 11.39 6.74
CA ASP A 242 -6.91 12.14 7.70
C ASP A 242 -7.70 13.24 8.43
N THR A 243 -8.84 13.63 7.87
CA THR A 243 -9.75 14.67 8.33
C THR A 243 -11.19 14.16 8.40
N GLN A 244 -12.04 14.90 9.12
CA GLN A 244 -13.47 14.56 9.22
C GLN A 244 -14.16 14.63 7.84
N ALA A 245 -13.78 15.60 7.00
CA ALA A 245 -14.36 15.74 5.66
C ALA A 245 -14.03 14.54 4.76
N GLU A 246 -12.79 14.03 4.81
CA GLU A 246 -12.40 12.81 4.09
C GLU A 246 -13.13 11.58 4.64
N PHE A 247 -13.29 11.49 5.97
CA PHE A 247 -14.06 10.39 6.60
C PHE A 247 -15.51 10.38 6.08
N ASP A 248 -16.18 11.53 6.07
CA ASP A 248 -17.58 11.63 5.62
C ASP A 248 -17.70 11.37 4.11
N PHE A 249 -16.79 11.94 3.32
CA PHE A 249 -16.77 11.77 1.86
C PHE A 249 -16.50 10.31 1.46
N ALA A 250 -15.45 9.70 2.02
CA ALA A 250 -15.11 8.32 1.74
C ALA A 250 -16.23 7.37 2.17
N GLY A 251 -16.91 7.65 3.29
CA GLY A 251 -18.06 6.87 3.75
C GLY A 251 -19.18 6.83 2.73
N LYS A 252 -19.56 8.00 2.19
CA LYS A 252 -20.58 8.09 1.13
C LYS A 252 -20.15 7.44 -0.17
N LEU A 253 -18.90 7.61 -0.56
CA LEU A 253 -18.39 6.95 -1.75
C LEU A 253 -18.38 5.42 -1.59
N TYR A 254 -18.00 4.92 -0.42
CA TYR A 254 -18.02 3.49 -0.11
C TYR A 254 -19.44 2.91 -0.21
N GLU A 255 -20.44 3.58 0.41
CA GLU A 255 -21.86 3.18 0.32
C GLU A 255 -22.33 3.05 -1.14
N LEU A 256 -21.99 4.01 -2.00
CA LEU A 256 -22.33 3.98 -3.42
C LEU A 256 -21.69 2.80 -4.15
N THR A 257 -20.40 2.54 -3.91
CA THR A 257 -19.69 1.42 -4.56
C THR A 257 -20.27 0.06 -4.18
N MET A 258 -20.77 -0.10 -2.94
CA MET A 258 -21.42 -1.34 -2.51
C MET A 258 -22.77 -1.53 -3.20
N ALA A 259 -23.60 -0.49 -3.25
CA ALA A 259 -24.90 -0.55 -3.90
C ALA A 259 -24.80 -0.89 -5.40
N GLU A 260 -23.78 -0.37 -6.09
CA GLU A 260 -23.49 -0.74 -7.49
C GLU A 260 -23.10 -2.21 -7.63
N ARG A 261 -22.26 -2.75 -6.73
CA ARG A 261 -21.87 -4.18 -6.75
C ARG A 261 -23.06 -5.10 -6.52
N GLU A 262 -23.92 -4.78 -5.56
CA GLU A 262 -25.14 -5.55 -5.28
C GLU A 262 -26.10 -5.54 -6.46
N SER A 263 -26.28 -4.37 -7.09
CA SER A 263 -27.12 -4.22 -8.28
C SER A 263 -26.58 -5.04 -9.47
N ASN A 264 -25.26 -5.05 -9.67
CA ASN A 264 -24.62 -5.81 -10.74
C ASN A 264 -24.56 -7.32 -10.47
N ALA A 265 -24.56 -7.75 -9.21
CA ALA A 265 -24.58 -9.17 -8.84
C ALA A 265 -25.99 -9.79 -8.92
N GLY A 266 -27.03 -8.97 -8.86
CA GLY A 266 -28.43 -9.38 -9.00
C GLY A 266 -28.98 -9.34 -10.44
N ALA A 267 -28.20 -8.84 -11.41
CA ALA A 267 -28.53 -8.76 -12.84
C ALA A 267 -27.92 -9.91 -13.64
#